data_AF-A0A7C5SC65-F1
#
_entry.id   AF-A0A7C5SC65-F1
#
_cell.length_a   1.000
_cell.length_b   1.000
_cell.length_c   1.000
_cell.angle_alpha   90.00
_cell.angle_beta   90.00
_cell.angle_gamma   90.00
#
_symmetry.space_group_name_H-M   'P 1'
#
loop_
_entity.id
_entity.type
_entity.pdbx_description
1 polymer ?
#
loop_
_entity_poly.entity_id
_entity_poly.type
_entity_poly.pdbx_seq_one_letter_code
_entity_poly.pdbx_strand_id
1 'polypeptide(L)'
;MKASFADIPFPFALPALRRGTLKGRRLRVLALARPIARPAWPRPGTADALYAGIFDLAGVRQESHGRPIFALKTDDAGWLAALHGFDWLATLADGGGRLHLLMARRMIGDWVEAAARLPDIAHEPDVTARRVINWITLAPALLEGAPGRFAGLFHLALAQQVRRLLAFTTRRLAPAARLRVLLALGHATTALRGLDHLRDQSLAALAEELQWQILPDGGHVSRSPAVLLDIVAALIPLRAALT
;
A
#
# COMPACT_ATOMS: atom_id res chain seq x y z
N MET A 1 -19.09 31.72 9.14
CA MET A 1 -19.60 30.61 9.95
C MET A 1 -18.87 29.34 9.49
N LYS A 2 -17.81 28.93 10.19
CA LYS A 2 -16.96 27.79 9.78
C LYS A 2 -17.66 26.51 10.23
N ALA A 3 -18.31 25.81 9.31
CA ALA A 3 -18.68 24.41 9.56
C ALA A 3 -17.37 23.63 9.79
N SER A 4 -17.26 22.98 10.96
CA SER A 4 -16.17 22.05 11.24
C SER A 4 -16.24 20.91 10.22
N PHE A 5 -15.13 20.64 9.53
CA PHE A 5 -15.02 19.53 8.55
C PHE A 5 -15.35 18.15 9.15
N ALA A 6 -15.45 18.04 10.48
CA ALA A 6 -15.81 16.82 11.19
C ALA A 6 -17.32 16.50 11.19
N ASP A 7 -18.20 17.45 10.88
CA ASP A 7 -19.64 17.33 11.16
C ASP A 7 -20.54 17.11 9.93
N ILE A 8 -19.96 16.93 8.73
CA ILE A 8 -20.77 16.67 7.52
C ILE A 8 -21.06 15.16 7.42
N PRO A 9 -22.34 14.72 7.46
CA PRO A 9 -22.69 13.32 7.40
C PRO A 9 -22.37 12.73 6.01
N PHE A 10 -21.50 11.73 5.98
CA PHE A 10 -21.17 10.96 4.77
C PHE A 10 -22.25 9.91 4.46
N PRO A 11 -22.75 9.84 3.21
CA PRO A 11 -23.85 8.94 2.86
C PRO A 11 -23.43 7.46 2.75
N PHE A 12 -22.15 7.15 2.47
CA PHE A 12 -21.69 5.76 2.36
C PHE A 12 -20.36 5.55 3.06
N ALA A 13 -20.40 5.09 4.31
CA ALA A 13 -19.32 4.22 4.76
C ALA A 13 -19.43 2.95 3.91
N LEU A 14 -18.32 2.43 3.37
CA LEU A 14 -18.26 0.97 3.20
C LEU A 14 -18.72 0.43 4.55
N PRO A 15 -19.87 -0.27 4.66
CA PRO A 15 -20.31 -0.78 5.94
C PRO A 15 -19.12 -1.58 6.43
N ALA A 16 -18.50 -1.15 7.54
CA ALA A 16 -17.35 -1.84 8.12
C ALA A 16 -17.72 -3.31 8.05
N LEU A 17 -17.05 -4.08 7.18
CA LEU A 17 -17.50 -5.42 6.82
C LEU A 17 -17.67 -6.12 8.14
N ARG A 18 -18.94 -6.33 8.56
CA ARG A 18 -19.26 -6.63 9.97
C ARG A 18 -18.32 -7.75 10.35
N ARG A 19 -17.64 -7.65 11.50
CA ARG A 19 -16.72 -8.71 11.99
C ARG A 19 -17.35 -10.12 11.90
N GLY A 20 -18.69 -10.21 11.92
CA GLY A 20 -19.46 -11.44 11.70
C GLY A 20 -19.47 -12.01 10.27
N THR A 21 -19.40 -11.19 9.21
CA THR A 21 -19.46 -11.67 7.80
C THR A 21 -18.13 -12.24 7.30
N LEU A 22 -17.01 -11.85 7.92
CA LEU A 22 -15.69 -12.44 7.70
C LEU A 22 -15.39 -13.62 8.64
N LYS A 23 -16.29 -13.91 9.59
CA LYS A 23 -16.19 -15.04 10.52
C LYS A 23 -16.60 -16.33 9.78
N GLY A 24 -15.72 -16.84 8.92
CA GLY A 24 -15.89 -18.14 8.28
C GLY A 24 -15.38 -18.21 6.84
N ARG A 25 -15.43 -17.11 6.08
CA ARG A 25 -14.79 -17.04 4.75
C ARG A 25 -13.31 -16.69 4.93
N ARG A 26 -12.48 -17.72 5.18
CA ARG A 26 -11.04 -17.60 4.90
C ARG A 26 -10.94 -17.04 3.47
N LEU A 27 -10.34 -15.86 3.26
CA LEU A 27 -9.94 -15.43 1.91
C LEU A 27 -8.99 -16.50 1.38
N ARG A 28 -9.57 -17.49 0.71
CA ARG A 28 -8.92 -18.69 0.24
C ARG A 28 -8.53 -18.36 -1.19
N VAL A 29 -7.24 -18.13 -1.34
CA VAL A 29 -6.53 -17.87 -2.60
C VAL A 29 -6.63 -16.41 -3.09
N LEU A 30 -5.79 -15.54 -2.50
CA LEU A 30 -5.39 -14.29 -3.14
C LEU A 30 -4.16 -14.55 -4.00
N ALA A 31 -4.34 -15.27 -5.11
CA ALA A 31 -3.34 -15.24 -6.19
C ALA A 31 -3.58 -13.96 -7.01
N LEU A 32 -2.52 -13.44 -7.64
CA LEU A 32 -2.70 -12.39 -8.65
C LEU A 32 -3.53 -12.95 -9.81
N ALA A 33 -4.69 -12.34 -10.06
CA ALA A 33 -5.55 -12.61 -11.19
C ALA A 33 -5.19 -11.71 -12.38
N ARG A 34 -4.95 -10.43 -12.09
CA ARG A 34 -4.74 -9.37 -13.08
C ARG A 34 -3.57 -8.51 -12.60
N PRO A 35 -2.38 -8.63 -13.20
CA PRO A 35 -1.26 -7.79 -12.81
C PRO A 35 -1.59 -6.33 -13.13
N ILE A 36 -1.29 -5.44 -12.18
CA ILE A 36 -1.43 -4.00 -12.37
C ILE A 36 -0.03 -3.45 -12.64
N ALA A 37 0.19 -2.91 -13.84
CA ALA A 37 1.48 -2.37 -14.24
C ALA A 37 1.86 -1.18 -13.34
N ARG A 38 3.10 -1.13 -12.89
CA ARG A 38 3.60 -0.01 -12.10
C ARG A 38 3.92 1.18 -13.02
N PRO A 39 3.57 2.43 -12.66
CA PRO A 39 4.00 3.59 -13.43
C PRO A 39 5.51 3.82 -13.28
N ALA A 40 6.16 4.27 -14.36
CA ALA A 40 7.60 4.58 -14.40
C ALA A 40 7.88 5.98 -13.83
N TRP A 41 7.76 6.12 -12.52
CA TRP A 41 7.93 7.41 -11.83
C TRP A 41 9.22 7.43 -11.01
N PRO A 42 9.92 8.59 -10.89
CA PRO A 42 11.09 8.72 -10.05
C PRO A 42 10.78 8.38 -8.60
N ARG A 43 11.69 7.65 -7.95
CA ARG A 43 11.59 7.25 -6.54
C ARG A 43 12.87 7.70 -5.80
N PRO A 44 12.81 7.92 -4.48
CA PRO A 44 14.00 8.28 -3.72
C PRO A 44 15.03 7.15 -3.69
N GLY A 45 16.30 7.54 -3.57
CA GLY A 45 17.44 6.64 -3.45
C GLY A 45 17.87 5.98 -4.76
N THR A 46 18.90 5.13 -4.66
CA THR A 46 19.38 4.27 -5.76
C THR A 46 19.27 2.81 -5.35
N ALA A 47 19.15 1.91 -6.33
CA ALA A 47 19.11 0.47 -6.07
C ALA A 47 20.37 0.00 -5.32
N ASP A 48 21.54 0.51 -5.72
CA ASP A 48 22.83 0.17 -5.10
C ASP A 48 22.93 0.65 -3.65
N ALA A 49 22.43 1.86 -3.35
CA ALA A 49 22.40 2.36 -1.97
C ALA A 49 21.49 1.50 -1.08
N LEU A 50 20.29 1.16 -1.57
CA LEU A 50 19.37 0.27 -0.85
C LEU A 50 19.97 -1.14 -0.67
N TYR A 51 20.66 -1.65 -1.68
CA TYR A 51 21.37 -2.93 -1.60
C TYR A 51 22.50 -2.90 -0.57
N ALA A 52 23.22 -1.78 -0.46
CA ALA A 52 24.24 -1.53 0.57
C ALA A 52 23.64 -1.29 1.97
N GLY A 53 22.30 -1.26 2.10
CA GLY A 53 21.62 -1.06 3.37
C GLY A 53 21.46 0.42 3.78
N ILE A 54 21.56 1.35 2.82
CA ILE A 54 21.40 2.79 3.03
C ILE A 54 19.99 3.21 2.60
N PHE A 55 19.24 3.80 3.52
CA PHE A 55 17.84 4.19 3.33
C PHE A 55 17.66 5.70 3.54
N ASP A 56 17.54 6.41 2.42
CA ASP A 56 17.20 7.83 2.37
C ASP A 56 15.68 8.00 2.24
N LEU A 57 14.98 8.07 3.37
CA LEU A 57 13.52 8.08 3.43
C LEU A 57 13.03 9.31 4.17
N ALA A 58 12.00 9.98 3.64
CA ALA A 58 11.41 11.17 4.27
C ALA A 58 12.44 12.28 4.63
N GLY A 59 13.52 12.40 3.87
CA GLY A 59 14.59 13.38 4.12
C GLY A 59 15.62 12.96 5.18
N VAL A 60 15.49 11.74 5.73
CA VAL A 60 16.38 11.21 6.76
C VAL A 60 17.11 9.97 6.24
N ARG A 61 18.44 9.95 6.42
CA ARG A 61 19.29 8.81 6.10
C ARG A 61 19.41 7.89 7.29
N GLN A 62 19.22 6.59 7.08
CA GLN A 62 19.51 5.54 8.05
C GLN A 62 20.29 4.41 7.38
N GLU A 63 21.18 3.79 8.13
CA GLU A 63 22.00 2.67 7.66
C GLU A 63 21.72 1.42 8.47
N SER A 64 21.52 0.30 7.78
CA SER A 64 21.23 -1.00 8.40
C SER A 64 22.46 -1.58 9.13
N HIS A 65 23.68 -1.21 8.72
CA HIS A 65 24.94 -1.77 9.22
C HIS A 65 24.94 -3.31 9.30
N GLY A 66 24.35 -3.97 8.28
CA GLY A 66 24.23 -5.44 8.21
C GLY A 66 23.14 -6.06 9.10
N ARG A 67 22.37 -5.25 9.84
CA ARG A 67 21.21 -5.70 10.63
C ARG A 67 19.92 -5.59 9.84
N PRO A 68 18.88 -6.39 10.12
CA PRO A 68 17.58 -6.21 9.48
C PRO A 68 17.07 -4.77 9.66
N ILE A 69 16.76 -4.07 8.56
CA ILE A 69 16.39 -2.65 8.61
C ILE A 69 15.15 -2.40 9.49
N PHE A 70 14.23 -3.35 9.54
CA PHE A 70 13.00 -3.28 10.35
C PHE A 70 13.24 -3.45 11.86
N ALA A 71 14.47 -3.79 12.28
CA ALA A 71 14.88 -3.85 13.67
C ALA A 71 15.57 -2.57 14.17
N LEU A 72 15.81 -1.59 13.27
CA LEU A 72 16.35 -0.29 13.67
C LEU A 72 15.35 0.43 14.58
N LYS A 73 15.89 1.02 15.66
CA LYS A 73 15.13 1.87 16.57
C LYS A 73 15.33 3.32 16.17
N THR A 74 14.26 3.97 15.78
CA THR A 74 14.21 5.42 15.50
C THR A 74 12.84 5.94 15.93
N ASP A 75 12.80 7.17 16.42
CA ASP A 75 11.57 7.85 16.81
C ASP A 75 11.01 8.73 15.67
N ASP A 76 11.68 8.74 14.51
CA ASP A 76 11.21 9.49 13.34
C ASP A 76 10.02 8.79 12.67
N ALA A 77 8.82 9.29 12.97
CA ALA A 77 7.57 8.80 12.41
C ALA A 77 7.52 8.88 10.88
N GLY A 78 8.06 9.93 10.27
CA GLY A 78 8.07 10.09 8.82
C GLY A 78 8.92 9.02 8.14
N TRP A 79 10.11 8.77 8.69
CA TRP A 79 11.02 7.73 8.22
C TRP A 79 10.42 6.34 8.41
N LEU A 80 9.82 6.04 9.57
CA LEU A 80 9.16 4.75 9.82
C LEU A 80 7.97 4.52 8.87
N ALA A 81 7.12 5.53 8.65
CA ALA A 81 6.02 5.46 7.71
C ALA A 81 6.52 5.18 6.28
N ALA A 82 7.60 5.83 5.86
CA ALA A 82 8.21 5.60 4.55
C ALA A 82 8.86 4.20 4.45
N LEU A 83 9.54 3.73 5.51
CA LEU A 83 10.13 2.39 5.55
C LEU A 83 9.04 1.33 5.38
N HIS A 84 7.98 1.41 6.19
CA HIS A 84 6.89 0.44 6.20
C HIS A 84 5.87 0.65 5.08
N GLY A 85 5.96 1.75 4.31
CA GLY A 85 5.17 1.99 3.09
C GLY A 85 5.72 1.31 1.84
N PHE A 86 7.00 0.89 1.85
CA PHE A 86 7.66 0.15 0.76
C PHE A 86 7.76 0.88 -0.58
N ASP A 87 7.73 2.22 -0.64
CA ASP A 87 7.92 2.94 -1.92
C ASP A 87 9.32 2.73 -2.52
N TRP A 88 10.32 2.60 -1.64
CA TRP A 88 11.71 2.29 -1.99
C TRP A 88 11.87 0.89 -2.61
N LEU A 89 10.89 -0.01 -2.44
CA LEU A 89 10.95 -1.36 -3.00
C LEU A 89 10.97 -1.35 -4.52
N ALA A 90 10.31 -0.35 -5.13
CA ALA A 90 10.33 -0.17 -6.57
C ALA A 90 11.73 0.23 -7.07
N THR A 91 12.39 1.17 -6.39
CA THR A 91 13.78 1.55 -6.68
C THR A 91 14.70 0.33 -6.63
N LEU A 92 14.52 -0.54 -5.63
CA LEU A 92 15.30 -1.76 -5.50
C LEU A 92 15.01 -2.72 -6.66
N ALA A 93 13.73 -2.99 -6.96
CA ALA A 93 13.35 -3.86 -8.08
C ALA A 93 13.86 -3.36 -9.45
N ASP A 94 13.92 -2.03 -9.63
CA ASP A 94 14.38 -1.38 -10.86
C ASP A 94 15.89 -1.40 -11.06
N GLY A 95 16.66 -1.80 -10.05
CA GLY A 95 18.09 -2.07 -10.18
C GLY A 95 18.41 -3.18 -11.17
N GLY A 96 17.42 -3.90 -11.73
CA GLY A 96 17.52 -4.79 -12.89
C GLY A 96 18.29 -6.11 -12.66
N GLY A 97 19.08 -6.19 -11.60
CA GLY A 97 19.87 -7.37 -11.24
C GLY A 97 19.08 -8.40 -10.43
N ARG A 98 19.38 -9.69 -10.66
CA ARG A 98 18.85 -10.81 -9.85
C ARG A 98 19.11 -10.62 -8.35
N LEU A 99 20.23 -10.03 -7.97
CA LEU A 99 20.58 -9.73 -6.57
C LEU A 99 19.61 -8.75 -5.92
N HIS A 100 19.17 -7.72 -6.66
CA HIS A 100 18.21 -6.74 -6.14
C HIS A 100 16.84 -7.38 -5.87
N LEU A 101 16.35 -8.24 -6.77
CA LEU A 101 15.11 -8.98 -6.54
C LEU A 101 15.22 -9.97 -5.38
N LEU A 102 16.37 -10.65 -5.22
CA LEU A 102 16.62 -11.52 -4.07
C LEU A 102 16.61 -10.73 -2.75
N MET A 103 17.23 -9.54 -2.74
CA MET A 103 17.20 -8.63 -1.60
C MET A 103 15.78 -8.16 -1.29
N ALA A 104 15.02 -7.72 -2.30
CA ALA A 104 13.63 -7.31 -2.16
C ALA A 104 12.76 -8.41 -1.52
N ARG A 105 12.90 -9.65 -1.99
CA ARG A 105 12.20 -10.83 -1.42
C ARG A 105 12.62 -11.10 0.02
N ARG A 106 13.92 -11.03 0.31
CA ARG A 106 14.45 -11.19 1.67
C ARG A 106 13.85 -10.14 2.61
N MET A 107 13.86 -8.87 2.22
CA MET A 107 13.32 -7.78 3.04
C MET A 107 11.81 -7.93 3.29
N ILE A 108 11.05 -8.40 2.31
CA ILE A 108 9.63 -8.74 2.54
C ILE A 108 9.51 -9.89 3.57
N GLY A 109 10.34 -10.93 3.44
CA GLY A 109 10.41 -12.03 4.42
C GLY A 109 10.70 -11.53 5.83
N ASP A 110 11.78 -10.74 5.99
CA ASP A 110 12.19 -10.15 7.26
C ASP A 110 11.06 -9.29 7.88
N TRP A 111 10.34 -8.51 7.06
CA TRP A 111 9.19 -7.72 7.53
C TRP A 111 8.03 -8.59 8.02
N VAL A 112 7.72 -9.68 7.30
CA VAL A 112 6.65 -10.62 7.69
C VAL A 112 7.02 -11.38 8.97
N GLU A 113 8.28 -11.79 9.11
CA GLU A 113 8.79 -12.42 10.34
C GLU A 113 8.77 -11.46 11.53
N ALA A 114 9.10 -10.19 11.29
CA ALA A 114 9.08 -9.14 12.31
C ALA A 114 7.67 -8.65 12.66
N ALA A 115 6.61 -9.12 11.99
CA ALA A 115 5.27 -8.51 12.03
C ALA A 115 4.70 -8.26 13.44
N ALA A 116 5.03 -9.11 14.43
CA ALA A 116 4.58 -8.96 15.81
C ALA A 116 5.36 -7.92 16.64
N ARG A 117 6.50 -7.46 16.13
CA ARG A 117 7.43 -6.51 16.78
C ARG A 117 7.52 -5.18 16.04
N LEU A 118 6.76 -5.02 14.97
CA LEU A 118 6.73 -3.77 14.22
C LEU A 118 6.11 -2.65 15.07
N PRO A 119 6.55 -1.41 14.90
CA PRO A 119 5.94 -0.26 15.57
C PRO A 119 4.50 -0.04 15.07
N ASP A 120 3.66 0.60 15.89
CA ASP A 120 2.25 0.88 15.57
C ASP A 120 2.07 1.59 14.23
N ILE A 121 3.00 2.50 13.89
CA ILE A 121 3.01 3.22 12.61
C ILE A 121 3.07 2.30 11.39
N ALA A 122 3.65 1.10 11.50
CA ALA A 122 3.65 0.11 10.42
C ALA A 122 2.25 -0.44 10.11
N HIS A 123 1.34 -0.35 11.08
CA HIS A 123 -0.03 -0.85 11.03
C HIS A 123 -1.07 0.25 10.80
N GLU A 124 -0.66 1.52 10.80
CA GLU A 124 -1.53 2.64 10.43
C GLU A 124 -2.19 2.37 9.06
N PRO A 125 -3.49 2.70 8.90
CA PRO A 125 -4.23 2.41 7.67
C PRO A 125 -3.57 3.03 6.44
N ASP A 126 -3.02 4.22 6.58
CA ASP A 126 -2.36 4.94 5.49
C ASP A 126 -1.09 4.22 5.00
N VAL A 127 -0.23 3.85 5.94
CA VAL A 127 1.02 3.11 5.68
C VAL A 127 0.71 1.72 5.11
N THR A 128 -0.31 1.06 5.65
CA THR A 128 -0.77 -0.24 5.16
C THR A 128 -1.34 -0.16 3.75
N ALA A 129 -2.11 0.89 3.43
CA ALA A 129 -2.64 1.11 2.09
C ALA A 129 -1.52 1.32 1.07
N ARG A 130 -0.53 2.15 1.41
CA ARG A 130 0.65 2.38 0.57
C ARG A 130 1.42 1.09 0.30
N ARG A 131 1.65 0.29 1.35
CA ARG A 131 2.32 -1.01 1.23
C ARG A 131 1.54 -2.00 0.38
N VAL A 132 0.21 -2.06 0.51
CA VAL A 132 -0.65 -2.93 -0.33
C VAL A 132 -0.54 -2.55 -1.81
N ILE A 133 -0.62 -1.26 -2.15
CA ILE A 133 -0.49 -0.79 -3.54
C ILE A 133 0.90 -1.13 -4.09
N ASN A 134 1.96 -0.82 -3.34
CA ASN A 134 3.34 -1.12 -3.75
C ASN A 134 3.56 -2.63 -3.93
N TRP A 135 3.05 -3.46 -3.02
CA TRP A 135 3.17 -4.92 -3.14
C TRP A 135 2.41 -5.46 -4.34
N ILE A 136 1.16 -5.03 -4.58
CA ILE A 136 0.36 -5.49 -5.73
C ILE A 136 1.04 -5.12 -7.05
N THR A 137 1.50 -3.88 -7.19
CA THR A 137 2.13 -3.38 -8.42
C THR A 137 3.49 -4.00 -8.70
N LEU A 138 4.25 -4.38 -7.65
CA LEU A 138 5.54 -5.06 -7.78
C LEU A 138 5.44 -6.59 -7.82
N ALA A 139 4.25 -7.14 -7.57
CA ALA A 139 4.07 -8.57 -7.44
C ALA A 139 4.52 -9.38 -8.68
N PRO A 140 4.32 -8.92 -9.95
CA PRO A 140 4.84 -9.63 -11.12
C PRO A 140 6.36 -9.85 -11.05
N ALA A 141 7.14 -8.79 -10.81
CA ALA A 141 8.60 -8.87 -10.70
C ALA A 141 9.06 -9.67 -9.46
N LEU A 142 8.36 -9.51 -8.34
CA LEU A 142 8.70 -10.20 -7.09
C LEU A 142 8.44 -11.71 -7.16
N LEU A 143 7.40 -12.15 -7.89
CA LEU A 143 7.01 -13.56 -7.98
C LEU A 143 7.68 -14.31 -9.13
N GLU A 144 8.19 -13.60 -10.13
CA GLU A 144 8.88 -14.21 -11.28
C GLU A 144 10.11 -15.03 -10.86
N GLY A 145 10.08 -16.36 -11.08
CA GLY A 145 11.15 -17.26 -10.65
C GLY A 145 11.36 -17.32 -9.13
N ALA A 146 10.39 -16.88 -8.34
CA ALA A 146 10.47 -16.96 -6.88
C ALA A 146 10.19 -18.38 -6.37
N PRO A 147 10.84 -18.82 -5.29
CA PRO A 147 10.51 -20.10 -4.66
C PRO A 147 9.06 -20.15 -4.19
N GLY A 148 8.40 -21.31 -4.32
CA GLY A 148 7.00 -21.49 -3.91
C GLY A 148 6.72 -21.09 -2.45
N ARG A 149 7.68 -21.32 -1.54
CA ARG A 149 7.59 -20.87 -0.13
C ARG A 149 7.45 -19.35 0.00
N PHE A 150 8.17 -18.58 -0.81
CA PHE A 150 8.11 -17.12 -0.81
C PHE A 150 6.76 -16.66 -1.37
N ALA A 151 6.32 -17.24 -2.49
CA ALA A 151 5.03 -16.91 -3.08
C ALA A 151 3.86 -17.17 -2.11
N GLY A 152 3.88 -18.28 -1.38
CA GLY A 152 2.89 -18.59 -0.35
C GLY A 152 2.89 -17.57 0.80
N LEU A 153 4.07 -17.24 1.33
CA LEU A 153 4.24 -16.22 2.37
C LEU A 153 3.75 -14.85 1.90
N PHE A 154 4.15 -14.42 0.71
CA PHE A 154 3.79 -13.14 0.10
C PHE A 154 2.27 -12.99 -0.01
N HIS A 155 1.58 -13.96 -0.63
CA HIS A 155 0.13 -13.92 -0.78
C HIS A 155 -0.59 -13.95 0.56
N LEU A 156 -0.12 -14.75 1.52
CA LEU A 156 -0.71 -14.82 2.86
C LEU A 156 -0.59 -13.47 3.60
N ALA A 157 0.59 -12.86 3.57
CA ALA A 157 0.85 -11.57 4.21
C ALA A 157 0.06 -10.44 3.54
N LEU A 158 0.00 -10.40 2.21
CA LEU A 158 -0.82 -9.43 1.47
C LEU A 158 -2.31 -9.59 1.83
N ALA A 159 -2.80 -10.83 1.91
CA ALA A 159 -4.19 -11.10 2.29
C ALA A 159 -4.54 -10.60 3.69
N GLN A 160 -3.63 -10.73 4.65
CA GLN A 160 -3.85 -10.22 6.00
C GLN A 160 -3.98 -8.70 6.02
N GLN A 161 -3.16 -8.00 5.24
CA GLN A 161 -3.19 -6.54 5.14
C GLN A 161 -4.48 -6.05 4.49
N VAL A 162 -4.90 -6.65 3.36
CA VAL A 162 -6.17 -6.31 2.70
C VAL A 162 -7.36 -6.55 3.64
N ARG A 163 -7.37 -7.67 4.39
CA ARG A 163 -8.42 -7.92 5.40
C ARG A 163 -8.47 -6.84 6.47
N ARG A 164 -7.32 -6.34 6.92
CA ARG A 164 -7.26 -5.25 7.91
C ARG A 164 -7.87 -3.97 7.31
N LEU A 165 -7.50 -3.60 6.08
CA LEU A 165 -8.08 -2.44 5.39
C LEU A 165 -9.60 -2.56 5.23
N LEU A 166 -10.10 -3.73 4.84
CA LEU A 166 -11.55 -4.01 4.74
C LEU A 166 -12.29 -3.90 6.10
N ALA A 167 -11.59 -4.10 7.22
CA ALA A 167 -12.15 -4.02 8.56
C ALA A 167 -12.04 -2.62 9.18
N PHE A 168 -11.25 -1.71 8.61
CA PHE A 168 -11.07 -0.35 9.12
C PHE A 168 -12.30 0.52 8.81
N THR A 169 -12.64 1.41 9.74
CA THR A 169 -13.59 2.49 9.48
C THR A 169 -12.85 3.68 8.89
N THR A 170 -13.23 4.08 7.68
CA THR A 170 -12.61 5.21 6.98
C THR A 170 -13.03 6.58 7.54
N ARG A 171 -14.11 6.63 8.35
CA ARG A 171 -14.71 7.89 8.84
C ARG A 171 -13.77 8.74 9.71
N ARG A 172 -12.82 8.11 10.40
CA ARG A 172 -11.87 8.81 11.30
C ARG A 172 -10.53 9.14 10.65
N LEU A 173 -10.35 8.75 9.39
CA LEU A 173 -9.10 9.00 8.68
C LEU A 173 -9.08 10.43 8.13
N ALA A 174 -7.89 11.03 8.10
CA ALA A 174 -7.67 12.23 7.32
C ALA A 174 -8.05 11.99 5.84
N PRO A 175 -8.53 13.02 5.10
CA PRO A 175 -8.98 12.85 3.72
C PRO A 175 -8.00 12.08 2.83
N ALA A 176 -6.73 12.50 2.77
CA ALA A 176 -5.72 11.84 1.93
C ALA A 176 -5.54 10.35 2.29
N ALA A 177 -5.53 10.02 3.59
CA ALA A 177 -5.39 8.64 4.05
C ALA A 177 -6.63 7.80 3.71
N ARG A 178 -7.83 8.39 3.82
CA ARG A 178 -9.08 7.74 3.43
C ARG A 178 -9.08 7.37 1.94
N LEU A 179 -8.72 8.32 1.09
CA LEU A 179 -8.64 8.08 -0.35
C LEU A 179 -7.57 7.03 -0.68
N ARG A 180 -6.41 7.07 -0.01
CA ARG A 180 -5.34 6.07 -0.19
C ARG A 180 -5.80 4.66 0.20
N VAL A 181 -6.58 4.50 1.27
CA VAL A 181 -7.19 3.22 1.64
C VAL A 181 -8.14 2.71 0.55
N LEU A 182 -9.00 3.58 0.01
CA LEU A 182 -9.92 3.20 -1.08
C LEU A 182 -9.19 2.84 -2.37
N LEU A 183 -8.11 3.55 -2.70
CA LEU A 183 -7.20 3.19 -3.79
C LEU A 183 -6.63 1.79 -3.56
N ALA A 184 -6.10 1.49 -2.37
CA ALA A 184 -5.55 0.18 -2.05
C ALA A 184 -6.60 -0.95 -2.17
N LEU A 185 -7.84 -0.70 -1.76
CA LEU A 185 -8.95 -1.65 -1.93
C LEU A 185 -9.35 -1.82 -3.40
N GLY A 186 -9.37 -0.74 -4.20
CA GLY A 186 -9.59 -0.81 -5.64
C GLY A 186 -8.51 -1.66 -6.35
N HIS A 187 -7.24 -1.46 -5.99
CA HIS A 187 -6.12 -2.29 -6.43
C HIS A 187 -6.30 -3.75 -6.03
N ALA A 188 -6.58 -4.02 -4.75
CA ALA A 188 -6.72 -5.37 -4.24
C ALA A 188 -7.88 -6.13 -4.89
N THR A 189 -9.05 -5.51 -5.00
CA THR A 189 -10.24 -6.15 -5.59
C THR A 189 -10.15 -6.31 -7.10
N THR A 190 -9.29 -5.53 -7.78
CA THR A 190 -9.03 -5.68 -9.21
C THR A 190 -7.95 -6.74 -9.48
N ALA A 191 -6.88 -6.75 -8.68
CA ALA A 191 -5.70 -7.57 -8.95
C ALA A 191 -5.78 -8.98 -8.34
N LEU A 192 -6.48 -9.18 -7.22
CA LEU A 192 -6.44 -10.42 -6.44
C LEU A 192 -7.68 -11.29 -6.68
N ARG A 193 -7.48 -12.60 -6.83
CA ARG A 193 -8.59 -13.58 -6.88
C ARG A 193 -9.35 -13.63 -5.56
N GLY A 194 -10.64 -13.91 -5.60
CA GLY A 194 -11.47 -14.13 -4.40
C GLY A 194 -12.02 -12.86 -3.76
N LEU A 195 -11.74 -11.70 -4.35
CA LEU A 195 -12.30 -10.40 -3.98
C LEU A 195 -13.25 -9.83 -5.04
N ASP A 196 -13.57 -10.61 -6.08
CA ASP A 196 -14.37 -10.17 -7.22
C ASP A 196 -15.74 -9.61 -6.80
N HIS A 197 -16.38 -10.24 -5.80
CA HIS A 197 -17.65 -9.81 -5.22
C HIS A 197 -17.62 -8.44 -4.51
N LEU A 198 -16.43 -7.90 -4.21
CA LEU A 198 -16.25 -6.58 -3.59
C LEU A 198 -15.79 -5.52 -4.59
N ARG A 199 -15.49 -5.90 -5.83
CA ARG A 199 -14.85 -5.02 -6.82
C ARG A 199 -15.72 -3.80 -7.14
N ASP A 200 -16.96 -4.02 -7.56
CA ASP A 200 -17.84 -2.92 -7.98
C ASP A 200 -18.14 -1.97 -6.81
N GLN A 201 -18.36 -2.52 -5.61
CA GLN A 201 -18.53 -1.73 -4.39
C GLN A 201 -17.30 -0.89 -4.06
N SER A 202 -16.09 -1.47 -4.17
CA SER A 202 -14.85 -0.77 -3.84
C SER A 202 -14.53 0.33 -4.86
N LEU A 203 -14.78 0.08 -6.14
CA LEU A 203 -14.58 1.08 -7.20
C LEU A 203 -15.61 2.20 -7.13
N ALA A 204 -16.87 1.91 -6.78
CA ALA A 204 -17.88 2.94 -6.55
C ALA A 204 -17.52 3.86 -5.38
N ALA A 205 -17.10 3.28 -4.24
CA ALA A 205 -16.64 4.06 -3.09
C ALA A 205 -15.41 4.91 -3.41
N LEU A 206 -14.46 4.38 -4.18
CA LEU A 206 -13.31 5.14 -4.66
C LEU A 206 -13.73 6.31 -5.58
N ALA A 207 -14.66 6.08 -6.51
CA ALA A 207 -15.15 7.11 -7.40
C ALA A 207 -15.85 8.25 -6.65
N GLU A 208 -16.69 7.93 -5.65
CA GLU A 208 -17.34 8.92 -4.79
C GLU A 208 -16.31 9.75 -3.99
N GLU A 209 -15.30 9.09 -3.41
CA GLU A 209 -14.26 9.82 -2.66
C GLU A 209 -13.41 10.72 -3.58
N LEU A 210 -13.11 10.27 -4.80
CA LEU A 210 -12.43 11.10 -5.79
C LEU A 210 -13.26 12.33 -6.16
N GLN A 211 -14.57 12.19 -6.35
CA GLN A 211 -15.47 13.33 -6.61
C GLN A 211 -15.51 14.32 -5.44
N TRP A 212 -15.32 13.84 -4.21
CA TRP A 212 -15.30 14.68 -3.03
C TRP A 212 -13.94 15.37 -2.79
N GLN A 213 -12.83 14.68 -3.05
CA GLN A 213 -11.48 15.19 -2.75
C GLN A 213 -10.80 15.91 -3.91
N ILE A 214 -11.22 15.64 -5.16
CA ILE A 214 -10.69 16.31 -6.34
C ILE A 214 -11.63 17.43 -6.74
N LEU A 215 -11.15 18.66 -6.62
CA LEU A 215 -11.88 19.87 -6.90
C LEU A 215 -12.08 20.07 -8.42
N PRO A 216 -12.99 20.98 -8.86
CA PRO A 216 -13.24 21.22 -10.28
C PRO A 216 -12.01 21.66 -11.08
N ASP A 217 -10.99 22.21 -10.43
CA ASP A 217 -9.70 22.58 -11.04
C ASP A 217 -8.73 21.39 -11.19
N GLY A 218 -9.13 20.19 -10.78
CA GLY A 218 -8.29 18.98 -10.75
C GLY A 218 -7.36 18.89 -9.54
N GLY A 219 -7.37 19.89 -8.66
CA GLY A 219 -6.56 19.92 -7.45
C GLY A 219 -7.16 19.07 -6.33
N HIS A 220 -6.30 18.46 -5.50
CA HIS A 220 -6.75 17.79 -4.29
C HIS A 220 -7.15 18.80 -3.19
N VAL A 221 -8.16 18.49 -2.37
CA VAL A 221 -8.71 19.35 -1.30
C VAL A 221 -7.66 19.83 -0.30
N SER A 222 -6.60 19.06 -0.05
CA SER A 222 -5.48 19.48 0.82
C SER A 222 -4.60 20.56 0.22
N ARG A 223 -4.76 20.89 -1.08
CA ARG A 223 -3.90 21.79 -1.85
C ARG A 223 -2.40 21.43 -1.79
N SER A 224 -2.10 20.15 -1.54
CA SER A 224 -0.73 19.62 -1.54
C SER A 224 -0.43 18.90 -2.85
N PRO A 225 0.52 19.39 -3.66
CA PRO A 225 0.94 18.73 -4.89
C PRO A 225 1.47 17.30 -4.65
N ALA A 226 2.14 17.07 -3.52
CA ALA A 226 2.65 15.75 -3.16
C ALA A 226 1.53 14.72 -2.98
N VAL A 227 0.42 15.12 -2.35
CA VAL A 227 -0.76 14.25 -2.20
C VAL A 227 -1.41 13.95 -3.55
N LEU A 228 -1.53 14.96 -4.42
CA LEU A 228 -2.09 14.77 -5.76
C LEU A 228 -1.23 13.80 -6.59
N LEU A 229 0.09 13.96 -6.53
CA LEU A 229 1.03 13.06 -7.21
C LEU A 229 0.83 11.62 -6.72
N ASP A 230 0.83 11.37 -5.41
CA ASP A 230 0.59 10.04 -4.84
C ASP A 230 -0.73 9.40 -5.31
N ILE A 231 -1.81 10.19 -5.38
CA ILE A 231 -3.12 9.74 -5.85
C ILE A 231 -3.05 9.33 -7.32
N VAL A 232 -2.49 10.19 -8.17
CA VAL A 232 -2.37 9.93 -9.61
C VAL A 232 -1.46 8.71 -9.85
N ALA A 233 -0.42 8.51 -9.03
CA ALA A 233 0.49 7.36 -9.08
C ALA A 233 -0.26 6.04 -8.94
N ALA A 234 -1.20 6.01 -8.00
CA ALA A 234 -2.00 4.84 -7.73
C ALA A 234 -3.17 4.72 -8.73
N LEU A 235 -3.72 5.83 -9.21
CA LEU A 235 -4.94 5.82 -10.02
C LEU A 235 -4.69 5.44 -11.49
N ILE A 236 -3.63 5.96 -12.12
CA ILE A 236 -3.27 5.64 -13.51
C ILE A 236 -3.18 4.13 -13.75
N PRO A 237 -2.37 3.37 -12.98
CA PRO A 237 -2.21 1.94 -13.23
C PRO A 237 -3.49 1.15 -12.91
N LEU A 238 -4.26 1.59 -11.90
CA LEU A 238 -5.56 0.99 -11.60
C LEU A 238 -6.50 1.15 -12.79
N ARG A 239 -6.62 2.36 -13.34
CA ARG A 239 -7.47 2.64 -14.52
C ARG A 239 -7.09 1.76 -15.71
N ALA A 240 -5.79 1.62 -15.99
CA ALA A 240 -5.30 0.78 -17.09
C ALA A 240 -5.63 -0.72 -16.91
N ALA A 241 -5.82 -1.19 -15.68
CA ALA A 241 -6.22 -2.57 -15.39
C ALA A 241 -7.75 -2.80 -15.43
N LEU A 242 -8.54 -1.74 -15.53
CA LEU A 242 -10.00 -1.81 -15.64
C LEU A 242 -10.49 -1.85 -17.09
N THR A 243 -9.68 -1.36 -18.02
CA THR A 243 -9.90 -1.39 -19.48
C THR A 243 -9.44 -2.71 -20.07
#